data_AF-A0A3L6RW84-F1
#
_entry.id   AF-A0A3L6RW84-F1
#
_cell.length_a   1.000
_cell.length_b   1.000
_cell.length_c   1.000
_cell.angle_alpha   90.00
_cell.angle_beta   90.00
_cell.angle_gamma   90.00
#
_symmetry.space_group_name_H-M   'P 1'
#
loop_
_entity.id
_entity.type
_entity.pdbx_description
1 polymer ?
#
loop_
_entity_poly.entity_id
_entity_poly.type
_entity_poly.pdbx_seq_one_letter_code
_entity_poly.pdbx_strand_id
1 'polypeptide(L)'
;MAVRAGFLLAAVAWVWLSAVSASAFDDVPTAAFDEWFSPLFGDSNLVRSSDDRSVRLLLDHRSGSGFMSSDYYLHGFFSASIKLPKDYTAGVVVAF
;
A
#
# COMPACT_ATOMS: atom_id res chain seq x y z
N MET A 1 -16.03 -49.88 -1.79
CA MET A 1 -16.31 -48.58 -2.45
C MET A 1 -16.48 -47.41 -1.48
N ALA A 2 -16.90 -47.61 -0.23
CA ALA A 2 -17.13 -46.53 0.75
C ALA A 2 -15.87 -45.74 1.19
N VAL A 3 -14.72 -46.39 1.34
CA VAL A 3 -13.47 -45.73 1.82
C VAL A 3 -12.92 -44.70 0.82
N ARG A 4 -13.08 -44.92 -0.49
CA ARG A 4 -12.64 -43.97 -1.53
C ARG A 4 -13.51 -42.69 -1.56
N ALA A 5 -14.80 -42.82 -1.25
CA ALA A 5 -15.72 -41.67 -1.17
C ALA A 5 -15.44 -40.79 0.06
N GLY A 6 -15.08 -41.40 1.20
CA GLY A 6 -14.69 -40.66 2.41
C GLY A 6 -13.41 -39.83 2.24
N PHE A 7 -12.42 -40.36 1.51
CA PHE A 7 -11.20 -39.62 1.18
C PHE A 7 -11.45 -38.43 0.22
N LEU A 8 -12.36 -38.58 -0.75
CA LEU A 8 -12.74 -37.50 -1.67
C LEU A 8 -13.49 -36.37 -0.95
N LEU A 9 -14.41 -36.69 -0.03
CA LEU A 9 -15.14 -35.68 0.75
C LEU A 9 -14.22 -34.90 1.71
N ALA A 10 -13.24 -35.58 2.32
CA ALA A 10 -12.25 -34.92 3.17
C ALA A 10 -11.33 -33.96 2.39
N ALA A 11 -10.94 -34.33 1.16
CA ALA A 11 -10.12 -33.47 0.30
C ALA A 11 -10.87 -32.21 -0.15
N VAL A 12 -12.18 -32.32 -0.46
CA VAL A 12 -13.01 -31.16 -0.82
C VAL A 12 -13.14 -30.20 0.36
N ALA A 13 -13.34 -30.70 1.59
CA ALA A 13 -13.41 -29.86 2.79
C ALA A 13 -12.09 -29.09 3.07
N TRP A 14 -10.94 -29.68 2.76
CA TRP A 14 -9.64 -28.99 2.88
C TRP A 14 -9.45 -27.90 1.82
N VAL A 15 -9.96 -28.10 0.61
CA VAL A 15 -9.96 -27.06 -0.45
C VAL A 15 -10.84 -25.87 -0.04
N TRP A 16 -11.98 -26.10 0.61
CA TRP A 16 -12.85 -25.02 1.10
C TRP A 16 -12.28 -24.24 2.30
N LEU A 17 -11.41 -24.85 3.12
CA LEU A 17 -10.79 -24.18 4.27
C LEU A 17 -9.56 -23.33 3.88
N SER A 18 -9.05 -23.46 2.67
CA SER A 18 -7.76 -22.88 2.25
C SER A 18 -7.85 -21.53 1.51
N ALA A 19 -9.04 -20.93 1.41
CA ALA A 19 -9.26 -19.77 0.52
C ALA A 19 -9.79 -18.50 1.19
N VAL A 20 -9.47 -18.24 2.46
CA VAL A 20 -9.68 -16.91 3.06
C VAL A 20 -8.32 -16.30 3.41
N SER A 21 -7.68 -15.71 2.41
CA SER A 21 -6.60 -14.76 2.65
C SER A 21 -7.24 -13.40 2.88
N ALA A 22 -7.67 -13.11 4.10
CA ALA A 22 -8.11 -11.76 4.47
C ALA A 22 -6.86 -10.89 4.62
N SER A 23 -6.68 -9.91 3.76
CA SER A 23 -5.66 -8.89 3.99
C SER A 23 -6.21 -7.94 5.06
N ALA A 24 -5.41 -7.66 6.10
CA ALA A 24 -5.81 -6.78 7.19
C ALA A 24 -6.08 -5.33 6.73
N PHE A 25 -5.84 -5.02 5.45
CA PHE A 25 -5.89 -3.68 4.89
C PHE A 25 -6.90 -3.54 3.74
N ASP A 26 -7.65 -4.58 3.39
CA ASP A 26 -8.63 -4.53 2.29
C ASP A 26 -9.77 -3.53 2.56
N ASP A 27 -10.11 -3.30 3.83
CA ASP A 27 -11.18 -2.40 4.27
C ASP A 27 -10.68 -1.01 4.72
N VAL A 28 -9.41 -0.67 4.49
CA VAL A 28 -8.91 0.65 4.89
C VAL A 28 -9.37 1.71 3.87
N PRO A 29 -10.13 2.74 4.29
CA PRO A 29 -10.59 3.77 3.38
C PRO A 29 -9.40 4.51 2.77
N THR A 30 -9.46 4.71 1.45
CA THR A 30 -8.52 5.54 0.70
C THR A 30 -9.27 6.74 0.17
N ALA A 31 -8.57 7.88 0.09
CA ALA A 31 -9.13 9.08 -0.50
C ALA A 31 -8.10 9.78 -1.39
N ALA A 32 -8.53 10.89 -1.99
CA ALA A 32 -7.64 11.71 -2.81
C ALA A 32 -6.48 12.25 -1.96
N PHE A 33 -5.32 12.44 -2.58
CA PHE A 33 -4.12 12.91 -1.92
C PHE A 33 -4.33 14.29 -1.33
N ASP A 34 -4.96 15.20 -2.07
CA ASP A 34 -5.18 16.59 -1.62
C ASP A 34 -6.24 16.74 -0.50
N GLU A 35 -7.02 15.69 -0.23
CA GLU A 35 -7.95 15.66 0.90
C GLU A 35 -7.21 15.53 2.24
N TRP A 36 -6.13 14.76 2.29
CA TRP A 36 -5.44 14.42 3.54
C TRP A 36 -4.01 14.93 3.63
N PHE A 37 -3.39 15.25 2.50
CA PHE A 37 -1.97 15.59 2.43
C PHE A 37 -1.71 16.83 1.57
N SER A 38 -0.62 17.49 1.87
CA SER A 38 -0.09 18.62 1.11
C SER A 38 1.39 18.39 0.75
N PRO A 39 1.85 18.86 -0.41
CA PRO A 39 3.28 18.83 -0.74
C PRO A 39 4.11 19.57 0.31
N LEU A 40 5.23 18.98 0.72
CA LEU A 40 6.18 19.59 1.66
C LEU A 40 7.38 20.20 0.92
N PHE A 41 7.96 19.46 -0.02
CA PHE A 41 9.08 19.90 -0.86
C PHE A 41 9.21 19.05 -2.13
N GLY A 42 10.04 19.50 -3.06
CA GLY A 42 10.47 18.72 -4.23
C GLY A 42 9.88 19.15 -5.56
N ASP A 43 9.10 20.24 -5.61
CA ASP A 43 8.57 20.82 -6.86
C ASP A 43 7.98 19.77 -7.82
N SER A 44 8.60 19.57 -8.99
CA SER A 44 8.18 18.60 -10.01
C SER A 44 8.45 17.13 -9.65
N ASN A 45 9.18 16.87 -8.56
CA ASN A 45 9.52 15.53 -8.09
C ASN A 45 8.40 14.89 -7.24
N LEU A 46 7.31 15.60 -6.98
CA LEU A 46 6.07 15.04 -6.45
C LEU A 46 5.02 14.96 -7.56
N VAL A 47 4.77 13.76 -8.08
CA VAL A 47 3.88 13.54 -9.23
C VAL A 47 2.65 12.76 -8.79
N ARG A 48 1.49 13.41 -8.81
CA ARG A 48 0.19 12.80 -8.50
C ARG A 48 -0.32 11.96 -9.68
N SER A 49 -1.03 10.87 -9.39
CA SER A 49 -1.75 10.11 -10.42
C SER A 49 -2.94 10.90 -10.95
N SER A 50 -3.45 10.52 -12.13
CA SER A 50 -4.60 11.19 -12.74
C SER A 50 -5.89 11.10 -11.92
N ASP A 51 -6.00 10.07 -11.07
CA ASP A 51 -7.13 9.86 -10.16
C ASP A 51 -6.84 10.39 -8.74
N ASP A 52 -5.70 11.04 -8.53
CA ASP A 52 -5.22 11.63 -7.27
C ASP A 52 -5.11 10.67 -6.07
N ARG A 53 -5.29 9.36 -6.26
CA ARG A 53 -5.23 8.35 -5.18
C ARG A 53 -3.83 7.78 -4.93
N SER A 54 -2.84 8.21 -5.69
CA SER A 54 -1.45 7.82 -5.49
C SER A 54 -0.50 8.95 -5.83
N VAL A 55 0.66 8.94 -5.20
CA VAL A 55 1.74 9.88 -5.46
C VAL A 55 3.02 9.12 -5.76
N ARG A 56 3.80 9.64 -6.71
CA ARG A 56 5.16 9.18 -6.98
C ARG A 56 6.13 10.24 -6.48
N LEU A 57 6.98 9.83 -5.56
CA LEU A 57 8.10 10.63 -5.09
C LEU A 57 9.33 10.27 -5.92
N LEU A 58 9.87 11.27 -6.63
CA LEU A 58 11.08 11.16 -7.42
C LEU A 58 12.25 11.73 -6.62
N LEU A 59 13.42 11.15 -6.85
CA LEU A 59 14.68 11.64 -6.32
C LEU A 59 15.66 11.76 -7.48
N ASP A 60 16.25 12.93 -7.63
CA ASP A 60 17.34 13.18 -8.56
C ASP A 60 18.53 13.83 -7.84
N HIS A 61 19.56 14.19 -8.60
CA HIS A 61 20.78 14.81 -8.05
C HIS A 61 20.57 16.22 -7.46
N ARG A 62 19.43 16.87 -7.74
CA ARG A 62 19.10 18.23 -7.27
C ARG A 62 18.29 18.17 -5.99
N SER A 63 17.26 17.33 -5.93
CA SER A 63 16.37 17.23 -4.78
C SER A 63 15.59 15.91 -4.74
N GLY A 64 15.21 15.48 -3.53
CA GLY A 64 14.12 14.54 -3.32
C GLY A 64 12.76 15.23 -3.36
N SER A 65 11.74 14.54 -2.85
CA SER A 65 10.41 15.11 -2.61
C SER A 65 9.75 14.48 -1.40
N GLY A 66 8.74 15.17 -0.87
CA GLY A 66 7.98 14.71 0.27
C GLY A 66 6.68 15.48 0.44
N PHE A 67 5.81 14.92 1.27
CA PHE A 67 4.52 15.48 1.64
C PHE A 67 4.31 15.36 3.14
N MET A 68 3.30 16.07 3.64
CA MET A 68 2.90 16.03 5.04
C MET A 68 1.37 15.96 5.12
N SER A 69 0.84 15.53 6.27
CA SER A 69 -0.59 15.60 6.53
C SER A 69 -1.07 17.05 6.54
N SER A 70 -2.29 17.27 6.07
CA SER A 70 -2.93 18.59 6.10
C SER A 70 -3.29 19.02 7.54
N ASP A 71 -3.58 18.05 8.41
CA ASP A 71 -3.90 18.25 9.82
C ASP A 71 -2.87 17.65 10.77
N TYR A 72 -2.89 18.12 12.01
CA TYR A 72 -2.15 17.53 13.12
C TYR A 72 -3.03 16.56 13.90
N TYR A 73 -2.46 15.44 14.32
CA TYR A 73 -3.18 14.40 15.07
C TYR A 73 -2.52 14.14 16.42
N LEU A 74 -3.35 13.93 17.46
CA LEU A 74 -2.88 13.48 18.77
C LEU A 74 -2.73 11.95 18.84
N HIS A 75 -3.62 11.22 18.17
CA HIS A 75 -3.61 9.76 18.02
C HIS A 75 -4.40 9.38 16.76
N GLY A 76 -4.12 8.20 16.21
CA GLY A 76 -4.81 7.71 15.03
C GLY A 76 -4.21 6.41 14.52
N PHE A 77 -4.93 5.79 13.58
CA PHE A 77 -4.38 4.73 12.74
C PHE A 77 -4.00 5.34 11.39
N PHE A 78 -2.71 5.28 11.05
CA PHE A 78 -2.18 5.82 9.81
C PHE A 78 -1.64 4.68 8.96
N SER A 79 -2.03 4.66 7.70
CA SER A 79 -1.68 3.59 6.78
C SER A 79 -1.40 4.15 5.39
N ALA A 80 -0.46 3.52 4.70
CA ALA A 80 -0.17 3.81 3.31
C ALA A 80 0.17 2.50 2.58
N SER A 81 -0.23 2.42 1.32
CA SER A 81 0.27 1.38 0.41
C SER A 81 1.51 1.91 -0.30
N ILE A 82 2.67 1.33 0.02
CA ILE A 82 3.98 1.83 -0.45
C ILE A 82 4.62 0.80 -1.37
N LYS A 83 4.87 1.22 -2.61
CA LYS A 83 5.71 0.47 -3.55
C LYS A 83 7.11 1.08 -3.59
N LEU A 84 8.11 0.28 -3.23
CA LEU A 84 9.51 0.71 -3.23
C LEU A 84 10.08 0.80 -4.66
N PRO A 85 11.05 1.71 -4.90
CA PRO A 85 11.79 1.76 -6.15
C PRO A 85 12.48 0.41 -6.41
N LYS A 86 12.50 0.00 -7.67
CA LYS A 86 13.21 -1.19 -8.12
C LYS A 86 14.67 -0.84 -8.47
N ASP A 87 15.50 -1.87 -8.61
CA ASP A 87 16.91 -1.79 -9.02
C ASP A 87 17.85 -1.19 -7.94
N TYR A 88 18.96 -0.58 -8.34
CA TYR A 88 19.99 -0.09 -7.44
C TYR A 88 19.55 1.15 -6.68
N THR A 89 19.42 1.01 -5.35
CA THR A 89 18.90 2.04 -4.44
C THR A 89 19.85 2.31 -3.27
N ALA A 90 21.15 2.03 -3.44
CA ALA A 90 22.12 2.25 -2.36
C ALA A 90 22.16 3.73 -1.95
N GLY A 91 22.02 3.99 -0.65
CA GLY A 91 21.99 5.34 -0.09
C GLY A 91 20.64 6.06 -0.23
N VAL A 92 19.64 5.46 -0.87
CA VAL A 92 18.28 6.03 -0.96
C VAL A 92 17.44 5.57 0.23
N VAL A 93 16.71 6.51 0.84
CA VAL A 93 15.79 6.24 1.95
C VAL A 93 14.37 6.61 1.51
N VAL A 94 13.42 5.69 1.75
CA VAL A 94 11.98 5.95 1.68
C VAL A 94 11.45 5.90 3.11
N ALA A 95 10.75 6.94 3.53
CA ALA A 95 10.23 7.08 4.90
C ALA A 95 8.72 7.34 4.88
N PHE A 96 8.03 6.79 5.88
CA PHE A 96 6.64 7.02 6.23
C PHE A 96 6.53 7.08 7.76
#